data_AF-A0A455UK98-F1
#
_entry.id   AF-A0A455UK98-F1
#
_cell.length_a   1.000
_cell.length_b   1.000
_cell.length_c   1.000
_cell.angle_alpha   90.00
_cell.angle_beta   90.00
_cell.angle_gamma   90.00
#
_symmetry.space_group_name_H-M   'P 1'
#
loop_
_entity.id
_entity.type
_entity.pdbx_description
1 polymer ?
#
loop_
_entity_poly.entity_id
_entity_poly.type
_entity_poly.pdbx_seq_one_letter_code
_entity_poly.pdbx_strand_id
1 'polypeptide(L)'
;MKPGIETTRTEATRIKIRIETTAMDALMVRLFDTIDEANMAWVIAADQALRDAFGAALTDLVPSYTTLLVHYDCEQLDHGAACQLINQALSGLSPCQYPSGGATRYSRVV
;
A
#
# COMPACT_ATOMS: atom_id res chain seq x y z
N MET A 1 10.62 -42.73 6.42
CA MET A 1 9.46 -42.24 7.19
C MET A 1 9.95 -41.10 8.08
N LYS A 2 9.63 -39.81 7.90
CA LYS A 2 8.71 -39.11 7.00
C LYS A 2 9.47 -37.99 6.26
N PRO A 3 9.25 -37.75 4.96
CA PRO A 3 9.57 -36.48 4.33
C PRO A 3 8.44 -35.49 4.62
N GLY A 4 8.72 -34.19 4.74
CA GLY A 4 7.65 -33.20 4.79
C GLY A 4 7.95 -31.95 5.62
N ILE A 5 8.83 -31.09 5.10
CA ILE A 5 8.51 -29.66 5.02
C ILE A 5 8.85 -29.20 3.60
N GLU A 6 8.19 -29.80 2.63
CA GLU A 6 7.95 -29.16 1.34
C GLU A 6 6.51 -28.64 1.38
N THR A 7 6.35 -27.37 1.77
CA THR A 7 5.21 -26.56 1.34
C THR A 7 5.74 -25.22 0.86
N THR A 8 6.35 -25.29 -0.31
CA THR A 8 6.34 -24.29 -1.36
C THR A 8 4.90 -23.82 -1.61
N ARG A 9 4.57 -22.51 -1.48
CA ARG A 9 3.57 -21.85 -2.35
C ARG A 9 3.55 -20.33 -2.21
N THR A 10 4.37 -19.68 -3.05
CA THR A 10 3.99 -18.46 -3.79
C THR A 10 3.17 -17.41 -3.02
N GLU A 11 3.80 -16.61 -2.16
CA GLU A 11 3.21 -15.36 -1.65
C GLU A 11 3.05 -14.28 -2.75
N ALA A 12 3.61 -14.51 -3.93
CA ALA A 12 3.74 -13.54 -5.02
C ALA A 12 2.43 -13.19 -5.78
N THR A 13 1.26 -13.72 -5.39
CA THR A 13 -0.01 -13.46 -6.14
C THR A 13 -1.17 -12.98 -5.26
N ARG A 14 -0.89 -12.41 -4.08
CA ARG A 14 -1.93 -11.95 -3.14
C ARG A 14 -2.47 -10.54 -3.41
N ILE A 15 -1.69 -9.67 -4.05
CA ILE A 15 -2.12 -8.29 -4.29
C ILE A 15 -2.99 -8.21 -5.54
N LYS A 16 -4.15 -7.57 -5.41
CA LYS A 16 -5.00 -7.19 -6.53
C LYS A 16 -5.24 -5.69 -6.46
N ILE A 17 -4.38 -4.93 -7.14
CA ILE A 17 -4.49 -3.47 -7.19
C ILE A 17 -5.76 -3.12 -7.95
N ARG A 18 -6.69 -2.44 -7.27
CA ARG A 18 -7.85 -1.80 -7.89
C ARG A 18 -7.83 -0.33 -7.53
N ILE A 19 -8.00 0.52 -8.54
CA ILE A 19 -8.08 1.97 -8.37
C ILE A 19 -9.52 2.38 -8.63
N GLU A 20 -10.12 3.08 -7.67
CA GLU A 20 -11.49 3.59 -7.72
C GLU A 20 -11.48 5.10 -7.51
N THR A 21 -12.13 5.84 -8.41
CA THR A 21 -12.27 7.29 -8.29
C THR A 21 -13.26 7.62 -7.18
N THR A 22 -12.80 8.28 -6.12
CA THR A 22 -13.65 8.69 -4.99
C THR A 22 -14.05 10.16 -5.08
N ALA A 23 -13.19 11.00 -5.66
CA ALA A 23 -13.45 12.41 -5.96
C ALA A 23 -12.57 12.87 -7.14
N MET A 24 -12.63 14.15 -7.52
CA MET A 24 -11.78 14.69 -8.60
C MET A 24 -10.29 14.68 -8.23
N ASP A 25 -9.99 14.85 -6.94
CA ASP A 25 -8.68 14.94 -6.31
C ASP A 25 -8.37 13.72 -5.42
N ALA A 26 -9.19 12.66 -5.51
CA ALA A 26 -9.06 11.50 -4.62
C ALA A 26 -9.27 10.14 -5.31
N LEU A 27 -8.33 9.23 -5.04
CA LEU A 27 -8.33 7.85 -5.54
C LEU A 27 -8.26 6.86 -4.38
N MET A 28 -9.15 5.87 -4.37
CA MET A 28 -9.07 4.72 -3.47
C MET A 28 -8.29 3.61 -4.16
N VAL A 29 -7.21 3.16 -3.52
CA VAL A 29 -6.39 2.06 -3.98
C VAL A 29 -6.64 0.86 -3.07
N ARG A 30 -7.29 -0.18 -3.59
CA ARG A 30 -7.49 -1.44 -2.88
C ARG A 30 -6.35 -2.40 -3.21
N LEU A 31 -5.70 -2.94 -2.19
CA LEU A 31 -4.62 -3.92 -2.32
C LEU A 31 -5.13 -5.35 -2.10
N PHE A 32 -6.09 -5.51 -1.17
CA PHE A 32 -6.59 -6.80 -0.70
C PHE A 32 -8.12 -6.77 -0.53
N ASP A 33 -8.74 -7.95 -0.61
CA ASP A 33 -10.19 -8.11 -0.32
C ASP A 33 -10.46 -8.54 1.13
N THR A 34 -9.45 -9.08 1.82
CA THR A 34 -9.58 -9.63 3.18
C THR A 34 -8.63 -8.93 4.16
N ILE A 35 -9.11 -8.70 5.37
CA ILE A 35 -8.29 -8.21 6.48
C ILE A 35 -7.45 -9.37 7.00
N ASP A 36 -6.13 -9.22 6.94
CA ASP A 36 -5.16 -10.20 7.40
C ASP A 36 -3.94 -9.44 7.96
N GLU A 37 -3.42 -9.83 9.11
CA GLU A 37 -2.25 -9.17 9.72
C GLU A 37 -1.00 -9.24 8.83
N ALA A 38 -0.88 -10.29 8.01
CA ALA A 38 0.21 -10.40 7.04
C ALA A 38 0.16 -9.26 6.00
N ASN A 39 -1.00 -8.63 5.77
CA ASN A 39 -1.17 -7.52 4.82
C ASN A 39 -0.57 -6.21 5.32
N MET A 40 -0.35 -6.05 6.63
CA MET A 40 0.19 -4.81 7.19
C MET A 40 1.53 -4.43 6.56
N ALA A 41 2.43 -5.39 6.37
CA ALA A 41 3.73 -5.15 5.74
C ALA A 41 3.63 -4.62 4.30
N TRP A 42 2.55 -4.96 3.60
CA TRP A 42 2.31 -4.49 2.24
C TRP A 42 1.60 -3.15 2.20
N VAL A 43 0.67 -2.90 3.13
CA VAL A 43 0.04 -1.58 3.29
C VAL A 43 1.10 -0.53 3.63
N ILE A 44 2.05 -0.85 4.51
CA ILE A 44 3.18 0.04 4.85
C ILE A 44 4.08 0.26 3.64
N ALA A 45 4.44 -0.79 2.90
CA ALA A 45 5.26 -0.66 1.69
C ALA A 45 4.55 0.19 0.62
N ALA A 46 3.24 0.01 0.44
CA ALA A 46 2.44 0.80 -0.49
C ALA A 46 2.33 2.27 -0.06
N ASP A 47 2.13 2.54 1.23
CA ASP A 47 2.10 3.90 1.77
C ASP A 47 3.41 4.63 1.45
N GLN A 48 4.55 3.97 1.70
CA GLN A 48 5.87 4.53 1.40
C GLN A 48 6.09 4.75 -0.11
N ALA A 49 5.77 3.75 -0.93
CA ALA A 49 5.93 3.84 -2.38
C ALA A 49 5.07 4.96 -3.00
N LEU A 50 3.83 5.14 -2.52
CA LEU A 50 2.94 6.18 -3.01
C LEU A 50 3.38 7.57 -2.55
N ARG A 51 3.88 7.71 -1.31
CA ARG A 51 4.46 8.98 -0.83
C ARG A 51 5.66 9.41 -1.65
N ASP A 52 6.57 8.48 -1.95
CA ASP A 52 7.74 8.76 -2.76
C ASP A 52 7.35 9.12 -4.21
N ALA A 53 6.43 8.35 -4.81
CA ALA A 53 6.02 8.57 -6.19
C ALA A 53 5.27 9.90 -6.40
N PHE A 54 4.32 10.25 -5.53
CA PHE A 54 3.53 11.48 -5.69
C PHE A 54 4.28 12.73 -5.22
N GLY A 55 5.18 12.61 -4.24
CA GLY A 55 5.98 13.73 -3.75
C GLY A 55 5.14 14.96 -3.40
N ALA A 56 5.46 16.10 -4.02
CA ALA A 56 4.78 17.37 -3.77
C ALA A 56 3.31 17.42 -4.26
N ALA A 57 2.92 16.53 -5.16
CA ALA A 57 1.53 16.42 -5.61
C ALA A 57 0.65 15.67 -4.60
N LEU A 58 1.22 15.01 -3.59
CA LEU A 58 0.45 14.32 -2.55
C LEU A 58 -0.04 15.31 -1.50
N THR A 59 -1.35 15.49 -1.42
CA THR A 59 -1.98 16.32 -0.39
C THR A 59 -2.18 15.54 0.91
N ASP A 60 -2.67 14.30 0.80
CA ASP A 60 -2.84 13.40 1.94
C ASP A 60 -2.82 11.94 1.50
N LEU A 61 -2.46 11.05 2.43
CA LEU A 61 -2.51 9.61 2.21
C LEU A 61 -2.96 8.92 3.49
N VAL A 62 -4.16 8.33 3.40
CA VAL A 62 -4.82 7.67 4.53
C VAL A 62 -4.82 6.16 4.31
N PRO A 63 -3.92 5.40 4.97
CA PRO A 63 -3.95 3.95 4.92
C PRO A 63 -5.08 3.38 5.78
N SER A 64 -5.65 2.27 5.32
CA SER A 64 -6.57 1.38 6.03
C SER A 64 -6.08 -0.06 5.91
N TYR A 65 -6.76 -1.02 6.54
CA TYR A 65 -6.33 -2.43 6.57
C TYR A 65 -6.20 -3.09 5.19
N THR A 66 -6.96 -2.65 4.19
CA THR A 66 -6.99 -3.24 2.84
C THR A 66 -6.91 -2.23 1.70
N THR A 67 -7.00 -0.94 2.02
CA THR A 67 -7.08 0.17 1.07
C THR A 67 -6.20 1.33 1.50
N LEU A 68 -5.78 2.16 0.54
CA LEU A 68 -5.19 3.48 0.77
C LEU A 68 -6.00 4.52 0.03
N LEU A 69 -6.37 5.61 0.70
CA LEU A 69 -7.01 6.76 0.08
C LEU A 69 -5.95 7.81 -0.23
N VAL A 70 -5.75 8.07 -1.52
CA VAL A 70 -4.76 9.02 -2.05
C VAL A 70 -5.48 10.32 -2.37
N HIS A 71 -5.10 11.40 -1.71
CA HIS A 71 -5.51 12.76 -2.07
C HIS A 71 -4.35 13.46 -2.75
N TYR A 72 -4.59 14.02 -3.93
CA TYR A 72 -3.56 14.67 -4.74
C TYR A 72 -4.03 16.00 -5.31
N ASP A 73 -3.08 16.87 -5.62
CA ASP A 73 -3.34 18.14 -6.27
C ASP A 73 -3.66 17.92 -7.75
N CYS A 74 -4.94 18.08 -8.11
CA CYS A 74 -5.44 17.88 -9.47
C CYS A 74 -5.09 19.02 -10.44
N GLU A 75 -4.57 20.15 -9.95
CA GLU A 75 -4.00 21.21 -10.79
C GLU A 75 -2.56 20.86 -11.21
N GLN A 76 -1.84 20.09 -10.40
CA GLN A 76 -0.46 19.65 -10.69
C GLN A 76 -0.38 18.29 -11.40
N LEU A 77 -1.31 17.37 -11.12
CA LEU A 77 -1.31 16.01 -11.65
C LEU A 77 -2.71 15.65 -12.14
N ASP A 78 -2.87 15.34 -13.44
CA ASP A 78 -4.16 14.90 -13.95
C ASP A 78 -4.51 13.48 -13.48
N HIS A 79 -5.80 13.15 -13.57
CA HIS A 79 -6.34 11.87 -13.11
C HIS A 79 -5.70 10.64 -13.76
N GLY A 80 -5.44 10.69 -15.07
CA GLY A 80 -4.81 9.59 -15.81
C GLY A 80 -3.36 9.39 -15.37
N ALA A 81 -2.62 10.49 -15.22
CA ALA A 81 -1.26 10.47 -14.70
C ALA A 81 -1.20 9.93 -13.27
N ALA A 82 -2.13 10.33 -12.39
CA ALA A 82 -2.25 9.80 -11.03
C ALA A 82 -2.48 8.28 -11.02
N CYS A 83 -3.41 7.77 -11.85
CA CYS A 83 -3.65 6.34 -11.97
C CYS A 83 -2.42 5.58 -12.50
N GLN A 84 -1.71 6.15 -13.47
CA GLN A 84 -0.49 5.55 -14.02
C GLN A 84 0.62 5.51 -12.97
N LEU A 85 0.80 6.59 -12.21
CA LEU A 85 1.78 6.72 -11.15
C LEU A 85 1.55 5.70 -10.03
N ILE A 86 0.29 5.51 -9.61
CA ILE A 86 -0.10 4.46 -8.64
C ILE A 86 0.31 3.08 -9.17
N ASN A 87 -0.05 2.76 -10.42
CA ASN A 87 0.28 1.45 -10.99
C ASN A 87 1.80 1.23 -11.07
N GLN A 88 2.57 2.27 -11.42
CA GLN A 88 4.03 2.19 -11.50
C GLN A 88 4.65 2.03 -10.11
N ALA A 89 4.24 2.83 -9.12
CA ALA A 89 4.76 2.79 -7.77
C ALA A 89 4.50 1.44 -7.07
N LEU A 90 3.34 0.83 -7.37
CA LEU A 90 2.94 -0.44 -6.80
C LEU A 90 3.31 -1.65 -7.67
N SER A 91 3.87 -1.42 -8.86
CA SER A 91 4.38 -2.48 -9.72
C SER A 91 5.63 -3.09 -9.09
N GLY A 92 5.58 -4.38 -8.79
CA GLY A 92 6.69 -5.06 -8.13
C GLY A 92 6.81 -4.73 -6.64
N LEU A 93 5.73 -4.22 -6.03
CA LEU A 93 5.65 -4.04 -4.58
C LEU A 93 6.13 -5.31 -3.88
N SER A 94 6.84 -5.12 -2.77
CA SER A 94 7.32 -6.19 -1.91
C SER A 94 6.97 -5.84 -0.46
N PRO A 95 6.71 -6.83 0.41
CA PRO A 95 6.38 -6.54 1.80
C PRO A 95 7.55 -5.82 2.47
N CYS A 96 7.25 -4.79 3.26
CA CYS A 96 8.30 -4.18 4.06
C CYS A 96 8.87 -5.22 5.03
N GLN A 97 10.20 -5.30 5.15
CA GLN A 97 10.82 -6.13 6.17
C GLN A 97 10.57 -5.46 7.52
N TYR A 98 9.55 -5.91 8.24
CA TYR A 98 9.40 -5.53 9.64
C TYR A 98 10.59 -6.14 10.40
N PRO A 99 11.40 -5.37 11.14
CA PRO A 99 12.38 -5.97 12.02
C PRO A 99 11.61 -6.80 13.04
N SER A 100 11.76 -8.12 12.97
CA SER A 100 11.18 -9.07 13.91
C SER A 100 11.65 -8.72 15.33
N GLY A 101 10.85 -7.97 16.08
CA GLY A 101 11.00 -7.76 17.52
C GLY A 101 11.40 -6.34 17.95
N GLY A 102 10.53 -5.71 18.74
CA GLY A 102 10.87 -4.53 19.54
C GLY A 102 9.64 -3.72 19.93
N ALA A 103 9.26 -3.79 21.20
CA ALA A 103 8.02 -3.25 21.77
C ALA A 103 7.77 -1.74 21.52
N THR A 104 6.48 -1.45 21.30
CA THR A 104 5.73 -0.24 21.69
C THR A 104 6.53 0.92 22.28
N ARG A 105 6.50 2.07 21.58
CA ARG A 105 6.35 3.37 22.25
C ARG A 105 5.66 4.39 21.34
N TYR A 106 4.33 4.34 21.30
CA TYR A 106 3.55 5.52 20.93
C TYR A 106 3.61 6.51 22.10
N SER A 107 4.53 7.47 22.03
CA SER A 107 4.50 8.65 22.90
C SER A 107 3.36 9.56 22.45
N ARG A 108 2.27 9.51 23.22
CA ARG A 108 1.21 10.51 23.22
C ARG A 108 1.83 11.87 23.58
N VAL A 109 1.80 12.82 22.64
CA VAL A 109 2.00 14.23 22.96
C VAL A 109 0.65 14.76 23.43
N VAL A 110 0.59 15.19 24.68
CA VAL A 110 -0.42 16.11 25.21
C VAL A 110 0.07 17.54 25.03
#